data_AF-C0HI13-F1
#
_entry.id   AF-C0HI13-F1
#
_cell.length_a   1.000
_cell.length_b   1.000
_cell.length_c   1.000
_cell.angle_alpha   90.00
_cell.angle_beta   90.00
_cell.angle_gamma   90.00
#
_symmetry.space_group_name_H-M   'P 1'
#
loop_
_entity.id
_entity.type
_entity.pdbx_description
1 polymer ?
#
loop_
_entity_poly.entity_id
_entity_poly.type
_entity_poly.pdbx_seq_one_letter_code
_entity_poly.pdbx_strand_id
1 'polypeptide(L)'
;MKDAIVKKLKDQLFMARAHYPSIAKLKQHEAFTSELKQNIQEHERMLSDTITDADLPPFFAKKLEKMEHTIVRAKSSEVGCSNVERKLRQLLDITENEAYFHTRQSAFLYHLGVQTMPKTHHCLNMRLTVEYFKSGSSHVDQLNDQKLESPALHHYVIFSRNVLAASTTINSTVMNSQVSLSRTLILNRNETLRMSLAARAACSCDLCQE
;
A
#
# COMPACT_ATOMS: atom_id res chain seq x y z
N MET A 1 2.37 0.82 18.49
CA MET A 1 1.12 1.53 18.80
C MET A 1 0.59 1.00 20.12
N LYS A 2 0.16 1.88 21.04
CA LYS A 2 -0.56 1.46 22.25
C LYS A 2 -2.05 1.39 21.89
N ASP A 3 -2.58 0.18 21.85
CA ASP A 3 -3.96 -0.12 21.42
C ASP A 3 -4.65 -1.10 22.38
N ALA A 4 -4.15 -1.21 23.61
CA ALA A 4 -4.62 -2.20 24.58
C ALA A 4 -6.04 -1.88 25.06
N ILE A 5 -6.34 -0.59 25.24
CA ILE A 5 -7.68 -0.14 25.67
C ILE A 5 -8.66 -0.28 24.52
N VAL A 6 -8.25 0.11 23.30
CA VAL A 6 -9.06 -0.09 22.08
C VAL A 6 -9.39 -1.56 21.87
N LYS A 7 -8.42 -2.47 22.07
CA LYS A 7 -8.66 -3.93 22.02
C LYS A 7 -9.69 -4.37 23.06
N LYS A 8 -9.54 -3.94 24.33
CA LYS A 8 -10.51 -4.27 25.39
C LYS A 8 -11.93 -3.79 25.06
N LEU A 9 -12.07 -2.58 24.51
CA LEU A 9 -13.35 -2.04 24.07
C LEU A 9 -13.98 -2.86 22.94
N LYS A 10 -13.16 -3.29 21.97
CA LYS A 10 -13.61 -4.18 20.88
C LYS A 10 -14.07 -5.53 21.43
N ASP A 11 -13.33 -6.13 22.37
CA ASP A 11 -13.70 -7.41 22.99
C ASP A 11 -15.05 -7.31 23.73
N GLN A 12 -15.24 -6.23 24.49
CA GLN A 12 -16.52 -5.96 25.15
C GLN A 12 -17.66 -5.80 24.14
N LEU A 13 -17.44 -5.07 23.04
CA LEU A 13 -18.43 -4.90 21.99
C LEU A 13 -18.80 -6.24 21.33
N PHE A 14 -17.82 -7.11 21.08
CA PHE A 14 -18.04 -8.46 20.57
C PHE A 14 -18.93 -9.29 21.51
N MET A 15 -18.60 -9.30 22.80
CA MET A 15 -19.38 -10.01 23.81
C MET A 15 -20.81 -9.46 23.88
N ALA A 16 -20.97 -8.15 23.94
CA ALA A 16 -22.29 -7.50 24.00
C ALA A 16 -23.15 -7.85 22.76
N ARG A 17 -22.58 -7.77 21.55
CA ARG A 17 -23.26 -8.14 20.30
C ARG A 17 -23.66 -9.62 20.25
N ALA A 18 -22.86 -10.51 20.84
CA ALA A 18 -23.19 -11.92 20.90
C ALA A 18 -24.34 -12.25 21.86
N HIS A 19 -24.39 -11.58 23.02
CA HIS A 19 -25.46 -11.77 24.00
C HIS A 19 -26.78 -11.08 23.63
N TYR A 20 -26.71 -9.93 22.94
CA TYR A 20 -27.88 -9.10 22.61
C TYR A 20 -29.04 -9.87 21.95
N PRO A 21 -28.85 -10.69 20.89
CA PRO A 21 -29.96 -11.41 20.25
C PRO A 21 -30.68 -12.41 21.17
N SER A 22 -29.96 -13.00 22.12
CA SER A 22 -30.54 -13.94 23.09
C SER A 22 -31.33 -13.19 24.16
N ILE A 23 -30.78 -12.07 24.66
CA ILE A 23 -31.43 -11.22 25.66
C ILE A 23 -32.69 -10.55 25.08
N ALA A 24 -32.62 -10.06 23.85
CA ALA A 24 -33.74 -9.40 23.18
C ALA A 24 -34.96 -10.33 22.96
N LYS A 25 -34.76 -11.66 23.01
CA LYS A 25 -35.87 -12.63 22.95
C LYS A 25 -36.59 -12.80 24.29
N LEU A 26 -35.96 -12.40 25.40
CA LEU A 26 -36.53 -12.49 26.73
C LEU A 26 -37.49 -11.31 26.95
N LYS A 27 -38.80 -11.56 26.78
CA LYS A 27 -39.86 -10.54 26.92
C LYS A 27 -39.90 -9.84 28.29
N GLN A 28 -39.35 -10.47 29.33
CA GLN A 28 -39.32 -9.91 30.69
C GLN A 28 -38.20 -8.86 30.92
N HIS A 29 -37.30 -8.66 29.95
CA HIS A 29 -36.09 -7.84 30.11
C HIS A 29 -36.01 -6.68 29.09
N GLU A 30 -37.13 -6.02 28.76
CA GLU A 30 -37.15 -4.93 27.76
C GLU A 30 -36.26 -3.73 28.13
N ALA A 31 -36.31 -3.30 29.40
CA ALA A 31 -35.47 -2.19 29.89
C ALA A 31 -33.97 -2.52 29.76
N PHE A 32 -33.60 -3.75 30.12
CA PHE A 32 -32.20 -4.20 30.01
C PHE A 32 -31.77 -4.40 28.55
N THR A 33 -32.66 -4.90 27.68
CA THR A 33 -32.40 -5.01 26.24
C THR A 33 -32.11 -3.64 25.62
N SER A 34 -32.89 -2.63 26.00
CA SER A 34 -32.71 -1.25 25.53
C SER A 34 -31.41 -0.64 26.04
N GLU A 35 -31.09 -0.86 27.33
CA GLU A 35 -29.81 -0.44 27.93
C GLU A 35 -28.61 -1.06 27.20
N LEU A 36 -28.64 -2.38 26.96
CA LEU A 36 -27.58 -3.10 26.27
C LEU A 36 -27.41 -2.59 24.83
N LYS A 37 -28.52 -2.36 24.12
CA LYS A 37 -28.51 -1.78 22.77
C LYS A 37 -27.85 -0.40 22.76
N GLN A 38 -28.20 0.46 23.71
CA GLN A 38 -27.62 1.79 23.82
C GLN A 38 -26.12 1.72 24.09
N ASN A 39 -25.69 0.86 25.02
CA ASN A 39 -24.27 0.69 25.33
C ASN A 39 -23.48 0.21 24.10
N ILE A 40 -24.04 -0.71 23.31
CA ILE A 40 -23.46 -1.18 22.04
C ILE A 40 -23.27 -0.01 21.07
N GLN A 41 -24.32 0.78 20.83
CA GLN A 41 -24.25 1.93 19.92
C GLN A 41 -23.27 3.00 20.38
N GLU A 42 -23.18 3.25 21.68
CA GLU A 42 -22.22 4.20 22.25
C GLU A 42 -20.77 3.73 22.05
N HIS A 43 -20.50 2.42 22.20
CA HIS A 43 -19.17 1.85 21.94
C HIS A 43 -18.82 1.86 20.46
N GLU A 44 -19.78 1.56 19.58
CA GLU A 44 -19.60 1.66 18.12
C GLU A 44 -19.23 3.07 17.70
N ARG A 45 -19.94 4.09 18.21
CA ARG A 45 -19.64 5.50 17.92
C ARG A 45 -18.28 5.93 18.43
N MET A 46 -17.89 5.45 19.61
CA MET A 46 -16.57 5.76 20.17
C MET A 46 -15.45 5.11 19.35
N LEU A 47 -15.69 3.93 18.78
CA LEU A 47 -14.70 3.17 18.01
C LEU A 47 -14.72 3.45 16.50
N SER A 48 -15.59 4.33 15.99
CA SER A 48 -15.68 4.58 14.54
C SER A 48 -14.41 5.18 13.97
N ASP A 49 -13.85 6.18 14.66
CA ASP A 49 -12.69 6.94 14.19
C ASP A 49 -11.44 6.71 15.07
N THR A 50 -11.57 5.93 16.16
CA THR A 50 -10.49 5.69 17.11
C THR A 50 -9.61 4.52 16.64
N ILE A 51 -8.34 4.81 16.34
CA ILE A 51 -7.36 3.79 15.91
C ILE A 51 -6.42 3.40 17.06
N THR A 52 -6.02 4.37 17.89
CA THR A 52 -5.09 4.15 19.01
C THR A 52 -5.69 4.59 20.34
N ASP A 53 -5.08 4.15 21.45
CA ASP A 53 -5.54 4.52 22.79
C ASP A 53 -5.47 6.05 23.04
N ALA A 54 -4.62 6.77 22.29
CA ALA A 54 -4.49 8.23 22.39
C ALA A 54 -5.66 8.98 21.74
N ASP A 55 -6.37 8.35 20.80
CA ASP A 55 -7.48 8.96 20.07
C ASP A 55 -8.81 8.83 20.84
N LEU A 56 -8.80 8.11 21.98
CA LEU A 56 -10.00 7.83 22.75
C LEU A 56 -10.56 9.09 23.43
N PRO A 57 -11.90 9.28 23.41
CA PRO A 57 -12.54 10.38 24.11
C PRO A 57 -12.31 10.31 25.63
N PRO A 58 -12.15 11.44 26.35
CA PRO A 58 -11.78 11.45 27.77
C PRO A 58 -12.77 10.72 28.70
N PHE A 59 -14.02 10.49 28.25
CA PHE A 59 -15.04 9.77 29.00
C PHE A 59 -15.07 8.25 28.73
N PHE A 60 -14.11 7.71 27.95
CA PHE A 60 -14.09 6.29 27.57
C PHE A 60 -14.09 5.36 28.78
N ALA A 61 -13.37 5.70 29.86
CA ALA A 61 -13.23 4.85 31.05
C ALA A 61 -14.59 4.57 31.72
N LYS A 62 -15.43 5.60 31.85
CA LYS A 62 -16.78 5.45 32.41
C LYS A 62 -17.66 4.56 31.53
N LYS A 63 -17.51 4.64 30.20
CA LYS A 63 -18.27 3.81 29.25
C LYS A 63 -17.78 2.36 29.27
N LEU A 64 -16.47 2.14 29.35
CA LEU A 64 -15.84 0.83 29.49
C LEU A 64 -16.36 0.09 30.73
N GLU A 65 -16.38 0.75 31.89
CA GLU A 65 -16.91 0.17 33.14
C GLU A 65 -18.42 -0.13 33.04
N LYS A 66 -19.19 0.81 32.49
CA LYS A 66 -20.64 0.61 32.30
C LYS A 66 -20.92 -0.63 31.43
N MET A 67 -20.19 -0.77 30.32
CA MET A 67 -20.31 -1.92 29.44
C MET A 67 -19.91 -3.22 30.13
N GLU A 68 -18.79 -3.22 30.86
CA GLU A 68 -18.31 -4.36 31.65
C GLU A 68 -19.42 -4.87 32.59
N HIS A 69 -20.05 -3.98 33.35
CA HIS A 69 -21.15 -4.31 34.24
C HIS A 69 -22.36 -4.90 33.48
N THR A 70 -22.75 -4.31 32.34
CA THR A 70 -23.85 -4.85 31.54
C THR A 70 -23.55 -6.20 30.92
N ILE A 71 -22.29 -6.49 30.56
CA ILE A 71 -21.85 -7.79 30.06
C ILE A 71 -21.90 -8.84 31.17
N VAL A 72 -21.42 -8.51 32.37
CA VAL A 72 -21.51 -9.43 33.53
C VAL A 72 -22.97 -9.80 33.80
N ARG A 73 -23.87 -8.81 33.79
CA ARG A 73 -25.31 -9.05 33.92
C ARG A 73 -25.86 -9.92 32.79
N ALA A 74 -25.46 -9.66 31.54
CA ALA A 74 -25.84 -10.45 30.37
C ALA A 74 -25.38 -11.92 30.46
N LYS A 75 -24.21 -12.17 31.04
CA LYS A 75 -23.68 -13.53 31.28
C LYS A 75 -24.46 -14.29 32.36
N SER A 76 -24.96 -13.58 33.37
CA SER A 76 -25.78 -14.18 34.42
C SER A 76 -27.23 -14.47 34.01
N SER A 77 -27.68 -13.96 32.86
CA SER A 77 -29.00 -14.26 32.32
C SER A 77 -29.07 -15.70 31.82
N GLU A 78 -30.23 -16.33 31.94
CA GLU A 78 -30.50 -17.71 31.50
C GLU A 78 -30.63 -17.79 29.96
N VAL A 79 -29.57 -17.37 29.26
CA VAL A 79 -29.47 -17.44 27.80
C VAL A 79 -28.70 -18.70 27.42
N GLY A 80 -29.30 -19.55 26.59
CA GLY A 80 -28.66 -20.80 26.16
C GLY A 80 -27.28 -20.53 25.55
N CYS A 81 -26.24 -21.09 26.18
CA CYS A 81 -24.82 -20.83 25.87
C CYS A 81 -24.50 -21.08 24.38
N SER A 82 -25.12 -22.09 23.78
CA SER A 82 -24.97 -22.44 22.35
C SER A 82 -25.40 -21.31 21.40
N ASN A 83 -26.34 -20.45 21.79
CA ASN A 83 -26.77 -19.31 20.97
C ASN A 83 -25.69 -18.23 20.93
N VAL A 84 -25.06 -17.97 22.08
CA VAL A 84 -24.00 -16.97 22.22
C VAL A 84 -22.74 -17.45 21.51
N GLU A 85 -22.35 -18.71 21.72
CA GLU A 85 -21.21 -19.32 21.03
C GLU A 85 -21.36 -19.26 19.51
N ARG A 86 -22.51 -19.66 18.97
CA ARG A 86 -22.79 -19.56 17.53
C ARG A 86 -22.72 -18.12 17.04
N LYS A 87 -23.18 -17.15 17.83
CA LYS A 87 -23.09 -15.73 17.46
C LYS A 87 -21.66 -15.20 17.50
N LEU A 88 -20.85 -15.61 18.47
CA LEU A 88 -19.42 -15.29 18.52
C LEU A 88 -18.69 -15.86 17.29
N ARG A 89 -18.96 -17.11 16.92
CA ARG A 89 -18.39 -17.73 15.71
C ARG A 89 -18.75 -16.95 14.45
N GLN A 90 -20.04 -16.60 14.30
CA GLN A 90 -20.49 -15.77 13.16
C GLN A 90 -19.79 -14.41 13.10
N LEU A 91 -19.61 -13.73 14.23
CA LEU A 91 -18.92 -12.45 14.28
C LEU A 91 -17.44 -12.61 13.92
N LEU A 92 -16.79 -13.66 14.43
CA LEU A 92 -15.40 -13.99 14.12
C LEU A 92 -15.21 -14.19 12.61
N ASP A 93 -16.01 -15.08 12.02
CA ASP A 93 -15.96 -15.39 10.57
C ASP A 93 -16.11 -14.12 9.72
N ILE A 94 -17.04 -13.23 10.07
CA ILE A 94 -17.25 -11.97 9.34
C ILE A 94 -16.00 -11.09 9.43
N THR A 95 -15.44 -10.90 10.63
CA THR A 95 -14.26 -10.03 10.81
C THR A 95 -12.99 -10.60 10.19
N GLU A 96 -12.83 -11.92 10.18
CA GLU A 96 -11.72 -12.58 9.50
C GLU A 96 -11.83 -12.39 7.99
N ASN A 97 -13.03 -12.57 7.42
CA ASN A 97 -13.28 -12.33 6.00
C ASN A 97 -13.01 -10.87 5.60
N GLU A 98 -13.39 -9.90 6.43
CA GLU A 98 -13.12 -8.48 6.20
C GLU A 98 -11.62 -8.16 6.22
N ALA A 99 -10.90 -8.68 7.22
CA ALA A 99 -9.44 -8.53 7.30
C ALA A 99 -8.72 -9.17 6.09
N TYR A 100 -9.19 -10.35 5.68
CA TYR A 100 -8.68 -11.03 4.49
C TYR A 100 -8.94 -10.22 3.21
N PHE A 101 -10.14 -9.66 3.06
CA PHE A 101 -10.49 -8.80 1.94
C PHE A 101 -9.55 -7.58 1.85
N HIS A 102 -9.35 -6.86 2.95
CA HIS A 102 -8.44 -5.71 2.97
C HIS A 102 -6.98 -6.09 2.72
N THR A 103 -6.54 -7.24 3.20
CA THR A 103 -5.20 -7.76 2.91
C THR A 103 -5.01 -8.01 1.41
N ARG A 104 -5.99 -8.64 0.76
CA ARG A 104 -5.95 -8.86 -0.70
C ARG A 104 -6.00 -7.55 -1.49
N GLN A 105 -6.84 -6.62 -1.07
CA GLN A 105 -6.93 -5.29 -1.69
C GLN A 105 -5.60 -4.54 -1.59
N SER A 106 -4.97 -4.56 -0.40
CA SER A 106 -3.65 -3.95 -0.18
C SER A 106 -2.58 -4.58 -1.06
N ALA A 107 -2.52 -5.91 -1.12
CA ALA A 107 -1.58 -6.64 -1.98
C ALA A 107 -1.77 -6.31 -3.47
N PHE A 108 -3.03 -6.22 -3.93
CA PHE A 108 -3.35 -5.81 -5.29
C PHE A 108 -2.87 -4.38 -5.60
N LEU A 109 -3.16 -3.43 -4.71
CA LEU A 109 -2.73 -2.04 -4.88
C LEU A 109 -1.20 -1.90 -4.85
N TYR A 110 -0.51 -2.67 -4.01
CA TYR A 110 0.95 -2.73 -4.00
C TYR A 110 1.48 -3.23 -5.35
N HIS A 111 0.92 -4.32 -5.88
CA HIS A 111 1.32 -4.86 -7.18
C HIS A 111 1.10 -3.85 -8.31
N LEU A 112 -0.06 -3.18 -8.30
CA LEU A 112 -0.38 -2.10 -9.23
C LEU A 112 0.62 -0.95 -9.12
N GLY A 113 1.00 -0.55 -7.91
CA GLY A 113 2.00 0.49 -7.66
C GLY A 113 3.40 0.14 -8.17
N VAL A 114 3.79 -1.14 -8.13
CA VAL A 114 5.07 -1.60 -8.70
C VAL A 114 5.03 -1.66 -10.24
N GLN A 115 3.87 -1.99 -10.83
CA GLN A 115 3.73 -2.07 -12.29
C GLN A 115 3.47 -0.72 -12.96
N THR A 116 2.85 0.22 -12.26
CA THR A 116 2.56 1.56 -12.77
C THR A 116 3.73 2.49 -12.54
N MET A 117 4.12 3.28 -13.55
CA MET A 117 5.11 4.33 -13.33
C MET A 117 4.52 5.37 -12.36
N PRO A 118 5.24 5.77 -11.30
CA PRO A 118 4.82 6.87 -10.44
C PRO A 118 4.59 8.14 -11.27
N LYS A 119 3.62 8.98 -10.91
CA LYS A 119 3.34 10.24 -11.62
C LYS A 119 4.57 11.13 -11.77
N THR A 120 5.52 11.08 -10.83
CA THR A 120 6.81 11.80 -10.90
C THR A 120 7.67 11.37 -12.09
N HIS A 121 7.59 10.09 -12.48
CA HIS A 121 8.28 9.57 -13.65
C HIS A 121 7.53 9.83 -14.95
N HIS A 122 6.24 10.19 -14.90
CA HIS A 122 5.48 10.55 -16.10
C HIS A 122 6.07 11.81 -16.76
N CYS A 123 6.35 12.86 -15.98
CA CYS A 123 6.97 14.08 -16.49
C CYS A 123 8.38 13.83 -17.02
N LEU A 124 9.17 13.02 -16.29
CA LEU A 124 10.48 12.58 -16.77
C LEU A 124 10.35 11.84 -18.10
N ASN A 125 9.45 10.86 -18.19
CA ASN A 125 9.20 10.09 -19.41
C ASN A 125 8.78 11.00 -20.59
N MET A 126 7.85 11.95 -20.37
CA MET A 126 7.46 12.93 -21.38
C MET A 126 8.63 13.81 -21.82
N ARG A 127 9.44 14.30 -20.88
CA ARG A 127 10.62 15.12 -21.18
C ARG A 127 11.67 14.33 -21.96
N LEU A 128 11.96 13.10 -21.55
CA LEU A 128 12.85 12.18 -22.28
C LEU A 128 12.34 11.91 -23.69
N THR A 129 11.03 11.75 -23.87
CA THR A 129 10.40 11.59 -25.18
C THR A 129 10.59 12.83 -26.05
N VAL A 130 10.36 14.02 -25.49
CA VAL A 130 10.54 15.29 -26.22
C VAL A 130 11.99 15.52 -26.60
N GLU A 131 12.93 15.34 -25.66
CA GLU A 131 14.37 15.50 -25.93
C GLU A 131 14.88 14.49 -26.96
N TYR A 132 14.35 13.26 -26.94
CA TYR A 132 14.62 12.25 -27.97
C TYR A 132 14.24 12.74 -29.38
N PHE A 133 13.06 13.33 -29.55
CA PHE A 133 12.64 13.85 -30.86
C PHE A 133 13.35 15.15 -31.26
N LYS A 134 13.87 15.93 -30.30
CA LYS A 134 14.67 17.13 -30.58
C LYS A 134 16.10 16.80 -31.01
N SER A 135 16.72 15.75 -30.45
CA SER A 135 18.03 15.28 -30.89
C SER A 135 17.90 14.61 -32.27
N GLY A 136 18.01 15.41 -33.34
CA GLY A 136 17.78 14.96 -34.71
C GLY A 136 18.48 13.63 -35.04
N SER A 137 17.72 12.68 -35.59
CA SER A 137 18.20 11.32 -35.90
C SER A 137 19.24 11.27 -37.02
N SER A 138 19.48 12.37 -37.73
CA SER A 138 20.23 12.38 -38.98
C SER A 138 21.74 12.19 -38.82
N HIS A 139 22.34 12.53 -37.66
CA HIS A 139 23.80 12.53 -37.50
C HIS A 139 24.34 11.28 -36.77
N VAL A 140 23.50 10.52 -36.07
CA VAL A 140 23.91 9.34 -35.27
C VAL A 140 23.88 8.04 -36.08
N ASP A 141 22.96 7.93 -37.04
CA ASP A 141 22.75 6.70 -37.80
C ASP A 141 23.92 6.42 -38.79
N GLN A 142 24.54 7.45 -39.39
CA GLN A 142 25.64 7.25 -40.36
C GLN A 142 27.01 6.87 -39.75
N LEU A 143 27.30 7.25 -38.50
CA LEU A 143 28.58 6.92 -37.84
C LEU A 143 28.56 5.56 -37.14
N ASN A 144 27.38 5.03 -36.82
CA ASN A 144 27.24 3.79 -36.07
C ASN A 144 27.30 2.54 -36.95
N ASP A 145 26.78 2.56 -38.18
CA ASP A 145 26.73 1.36 -39.03
C ASP A 145 28.14 0.81 -39.35
N GLN A 146 29.12 1.67 -39.61
CA GLN A 146 30.51 1.23 -39.87
C GLN A 146 31.24 0.70 -38.63
N LYS A 147 30.84 1.14 -37.44
CA LYS A 147 31.44 0.72 -36.15
C LYS A 147 30.75 -0.51 -35.57
N LEU A 148 29.49 -0.75 -35.93
CA LEU A 148 28.68 -1.86 -35.46
C LEU A 148 29.19 -3.22 -35.94
N GLU A 149 29.78 -3.26 -37.14
CA GLU A 149 30.29 -4.50 -37.75
C GLU A 149 31.74 -4.81 -37.40
N SER A 150 32.42 -3.96 -36.62
CA SER A 150 33.83 -4.17 -36.29
C SER A 150 34.00 -5.26 -35.22
N PRO A 151 34.64 -6.41 -35.53
CA PRO A 151 34.85 -7.49 -34.56
C PRO A 151 35.81 -7.10 -33.43
N ALA A 152 36.52 -5.97 -33.58
CA ALA A 152 37.47 -5.45 -32.60
C ALA A 152 36.79 -4.70 -31.42
N LEU A 153 35.47 -4.48 -31.49
CA LEU A 153 34.70 -3.77 -30.47
C LEU A 153 33.86 -4.74 -29.63
N HIS A 154 33.86 -4.52 -28.32
CA HIS A 154 32.95 -5.25 -27.42
C HIS A 154 31.59 -4.55 -27.40
N HIS A 155 30.54 -5.33 -27.67
CA HIS A 155 29.16 -4.87 -27.66
C HIS A 155 28.42 -5.41 -26.43
N TYR A 156 27.79 -4.51 -25.68
CA TYR A 156 27.03 -4.86 -24.47
C TYR A 156 25.58 -4.39 -24.60
N VAL A 157 24.65 -5.34 -24.39
CA VAL A 157 23.21 -5.08 -24.35
C VAL A 157 22.76 -5.09 -22.89
N ILE A 158 22.06 -4.04 -22.46
CA ILE A 158 21.51 -3.92 -21.11
C ILE A 158 19.99 -4.00 -21.19
N PHE A 159 19.41 -4.97 -20.47
CA PHE A 159 17.98 -5.08 -20.26
C PHE A 159 17.64 -4.57 -18.86
N SER A 160 16.91 -3.46 -18.77
CA SER A 160 16.48 -2.89 -17.48
C SER A 160 15.11 -2.24 -17.62
N ARG A 161 14.25 -2.46 -16.61
CA ARG A 161 12.97 -1.75 -16.45
C ARG A 161 13.13 -0.42 -15.73
N ASN A 162 14.31 -0.15 -15.16
CA ASN A 162 14.62 1.11 -14.49
C ASN A 162 15.51 1.97 -15.40
N VAL A 163 14.88 2.96 -16.04
CA VAL A 163 15.54 3.87 -17.00
C VAL A 163 16.64 4.71 -16.34
N LEU A 164 16.48 5.09 -15.07
CA LEU A 164 17.50 5.84 -14.31
C LEU A 164 18.73 4.98 -14.02
N ALA A 165 18.52 3.75 -13.57
CA ALA A 165 19.60 2.79 -13.34
C ALA A 165 20.35 2.45 -14.64
N ALA A 166 19.61 2.27 -15.74
CA ALA A 166 20.23 2.05 -17.05
C ALA A 166 21.05 3.27 -17.49
N SER A 167 20.47 4.48 -17.41
CA SER A 167 21.13 5.73 -17.81
C SER A 167 22.42 6.00 -17.03
N THR A 168 22.38 5.87 -15.70
CA THR A 168 23.57 6.05 -14.84
C THR A 168 24.65 5.01 -15.13
N THR A 169 24.27 3.74 -15.34
CA THR A 169 25.19 2.67 -15.73
C THR A 169 25.86 2.97 -17.07
N ILE A 170 25.09 3.40 -18.07
CA ILE A 170 25.60 3.78 -19.39
C ILE A 170 26.55 4.98 -19.25
N ASN A 171 26.14 6.03 -18.55
CA ASN A 171 26.94 7.24 -18.43
C ASN A 171 28.27 6.97 -17.70
N SER A 172 28.22 6.22 -16.59
CA SER A 172 29.42 5.79 -15.87
C SER A 172 30.34 4.95 -16.78
N THR A 173 29.78 3.99 -17.51
CA THR A 173 30.56 3.14 -18.42
C THR A 173 31.21 3.96 -19.54
N VAL A 174 30.50 4.94 -20.11
CA VAL A 174 31.03 5.81 -21.18
C VAL A 174 32.10 6.78 -20.64
N MET A 175 31.93 7.29 -19.42
CA MET A 175 32.94 8.15 -18.79
C MET A 175 34.21 7.37 -18.45
N ASN A 176 34.08 6.15 -17.91
CA ASN A 176 35.22 5.31 -17.56
C ASN A 176 35.86 4.61 -18.77
N SER A 177 35.17 4.49 -19.91
CA SER A 177 35.73 3.81 -21.09
C SER A 177 36.68 4.69 -21.92
N GLN A 178 36.82 6.00 -21.61
CA GLN A 178 37.72 6.92 -22.33
C GLN A 178 39.21 6.52 -22.27
N VAL A 179 39.60 5.59 -21.38
CA VAL A 179 40.98 5.06 -21.29
C VAL A 179 41.24 3.93 -22.31
N SER A 180 40.22 3.39 -22.96
CA SER A 180 40.34 2.26 -23.90
C SER A 180 39.50 2.48 -25.16
N LEU A 181 40.16 2.79 -26.27
CA LEU A 181 39.62 3.10 -27.61
C LEU A 181 38.72 2.03 -28.28
N SER A 182 38.21 1.02 -27.53
CA SER A 182 37.67 -0.22 -28.11
C SER A 182 36.33 -0.70 -27.51
N ARG A 183 35.42 0.19 -27.07
CA ARG A 183 34.07 -0.22 -26.63
C ARG A 183 32.97 0.68 -27.17
N THR A 184 32.07 0.11 -27.97
CA THR A 184 30.83 0.74 -28.42
C THR A 184 29.66 0.00 -27.77
N LEU A 185 28.96 0.67 -26.85
CA LEU A 185 27.75 0.13 -26.21
C LEU A 185 26.60 0.15 -27.22
N ILE A 186 26.28 -1.01 -27.79
CA ILE A 186 25.07 -1.20 -28.59
C ILE A 186 24.00 -1.72 -27.67
N LEU A 187 23.07 -0.84 -27.34
CA LEU A 187 21.81 -1.26 -26.78
C LEU A 187 20.87 -1.45 -28.00
N ASN A 188 20.11 -2.54 -28.05
CA ASN A 188 18.99 -2.73 -28.98
C ASN A 188 17.92 -3.47 -28.15
N ARG A 189 16.65 -3.08 -28.05
CA ARG A 189 15.73 -2.68 -29.13
C ARG A 189 14.58 -1.83 -28.56
N ASN A 190 14.20 -0.78 -29.29
CA ASN A 190 12.95 0.00 -29.26
C ASN A 190 12.39 0.49 -27.91
N GLU A 191 12.99 1.58 -27.41
CA GLU A 191 12.44 2.66 -26.54
C GLU A 191 13.43 3.02 -25.41
N THR A 192 14.14 2.03 -24.85
CA THR A 192 14.98 2.22 -23.65
C THR A 192 16.30 2.95 -23.92
N LEU A 193 16.90 2.78 -25.11
CA LEU A 193 18.11 3.55 -25.53
C LEU A 193 17.85 5.02 -25.68
N ARG A 194 16.76 5.31 -26.37
CA ARG A 194 16.45 6.61 -26.90
C ARG A 194 16.08 7.55 -25.75
N MET A 195 15.43 7.01 -24.72
CA MET A 195 15.31 7.65 -23.41
C MET A 195 16.64 7.80 -22.66
N SER A 196 17.58 6.84 -22.73
CA SER A 196 18.87 6.98 -22.02
C SER A 196 19.78 8.07 -22.61
N LEU A 197 19.79 8.27 -23.93
CA LEU A 197 20.47 9.40 -24.57
C LEU A 197 19.77 10.74 -24.27
N ALA A 198 18.44 10.77 -24.30
CA ALA A 198 17.67 11.93 -23.88
C ALA A 198 17.88 12.27 -22.39
N ALA A 199 18.09 11.26 -21.53
CA ALA A 199 18.40 11.46 -20.12
C ALA A 199 19.79 12.08 -19.95
N ARG A 200 20.74 11.71 -20.81
CA ARG A 200 22.07 12.32 -20.87
C ARG A 200 22.03 13.79 -21.29
N ALA A 201 21.14 14.17 -22.22
CA ALA A 201 20.92 15.57 -22.61
C ALA A 201 20.19 16.36 -21.51
N ALA A 202 19.23 15.76 -20.81
CA ALA A 202 18.50 16.38 -19.71
C ALA A 202 19.35 16.57 -18.44
N CYS A 203 20.37 15.73 -18.23
CA CYS A 203 21.28 15.83 -17.07
C CYS A 203 22.39 16.88 -17.24
N SER A 204 22.50 17.49 -18.43
CA SER A 204 23.46 18.57 -18.72
C SER A 204 22.92 19.98 -18.43
N CYS A 205 21.70 20.12 -17.92
CA CYS A 205 21.14 21.39 -17.42
C CYS A 205 20.58 21.21 -16.01
N ASP A 206 21.33 21.68 -15.00
CA ASP A 206 20.89 22.23 -13.71
C ASP A 206 19.76 21.52 -12.92
N LEU A 207 19.59 20.19 -13.03
CA LEU A 207 18.66 19.43 -12.18
C LEU A 207 19.33 18.39 -11.26
N CYS A 208 20.66 18.42 -11.14
CA CYS A 208 21.41 17.70 -10.10
C CYS A 208 22.15 18.66 -9.18
N GLN A 209 21.44 19.66 -8.68
CA GLN A 209 21.92 20.54 -7.62
C GLN A 209 20.84 20.71 -6.55
N GLU A 210 20.49 19.58 -5.93
CA GLU A 210 20.03 19.46 -4.53
C GLU A 210 20.56 18.13 -3.98
#